data_AF-A0A5B8VFW1-F1
#
_entry.id   AF-A0A5B8VFW1-F1
#
_cell.length_a   1.000
_cell.length_b   1.000
_cell.length_c   1.000
_cell.angle_alpha   90.00
_cell.angle_beta   90.00
_cell.angle_gamma   90.00
#
_symmetry.space_group_name_H-M   'P 1'
#
loop_
_entity.id
_entity.type
_entity.pdbx_description
1 polymer ?
#
loop_
_entity_poly.entity_id
_entity_poly.type
_entity_poly.pdbx_seq_one_letter_code
_entity_poly.pdbx_strand_id
1 'polypeptide(L)'
;MTNVTYPIYTQDTYIRHFTPGKWWNSIYTWDLGFIAEGLIEINPSLAAQCLNAYTTAPGSWSPFVFHGSPVPTQQYGFFDLWNKTQSKPLLHYFYPRLKQYYQFLAGHAKGSTTTKFKSGILSTWDYFYNSGGWDDYPAQVAVHRGHLDNKVAPAITTAQMIRVAKMLRMAALQLGKNKDAQRYKSDIITWGNALQKYSWNKKSGYFSYVEHSADGQSNEQPTKPFLYQDSIDYNKGLDGAYPLLAGICTPDQQKTLLNKIFSPKHMWTKVGISVVDQSAPYYQTGGYWNGKVWMPHQWFMWKTMLDLGRGDLAYKIAKTALDVYQQEVQASYDCLEYFSPTTGRGGGWHQFSGLSSPVLNWFNAYYKIGTVTNGFEIWIRQQNFNSACDTYNALLSFDDATAPHGRTMLICMTPNHRYKASFNGQTLSIHSPYSGLLAITLPATNQKGRLIVQPVD
;
A
#
# COMPACT_ATOMS: atom_id res chain seq x y z
N MET A 1 17.52 -0.45 -12.53
CA MET A 1 16.46 -1.09 -11.72
C MET A 1 16.65 -0.80 -10.24
N THR A 2 17.87 -0.73 -9.72
CA THR A 2 18.14 -0.06 -8.45
C THR A 2 19.40 0.80 -8.56
N ASN A 3 19.34 2.01 -8.04
CA ASN A 3 20.51 2.87 -7.89
C ASN A 3 21.11 2.63 -6.51
N VAL A 4 22.43 2.49 -6.42
CA VAL A 4 23.13 2.30 -5.15
C VAL A 4 24.14 3.42 -5.00
N THR A 5 24.11 4.09 -3.85
CA THR A 5 25.09 5.12 -3.49
C THR A 5 25.71 4.76 -2.14
N TYR A 6 27.04 4.86 -2.05
CA TYR A 6 27.80 4.60 -0.84
C TYR A 6 29.14 5.37 -0.88
N PRO A 7 29.66 5.81 0.27
CA PRO A 7 29.09 5.64 1.62
C PRO A 7 28.06 6.72 2.00
N ILE A 8 27.02 6.35 2.77
CA ILE A 8 26.14 7.28 3.51
C ILE A 8 26.27 6.98 5.00
N TYR A 9 26.36 8.01 5.85
CA TYR A 9 26.50 7.87 7.30
C TYR A 9 25.16 8.09 8.03
N THR A 10 24.73 7.13 8.85
CA THR A 10 23.56 7.23 9.73
C THR A 10 23.65 6.20 10.85
N GLN A 11 23.04 6.46 12.01
CA GLN A 11 23.07 5.56 13.17
C GLN A 11 24.51 5.11 13.53
N ASP A 12 25.43 6.07 13.56
CA ASP A 12 26.86 5.90 13.86
C ASP A 12 27.61 4.89 12.96
N THR A 13 27.08 4.59 11.77
CA THR A 13 27.68 3.65 10.83
C THR A 13 27.51 4.06 9.37
N TYR A 14 28.39 3.53 8.51
CA TYR A 14 28.24 3.67 7.06
C TYR A 14 27.36 2.57 6.50
N ILE A 15 26.35 2.96 5.72
CA ILE A 15 25.42 2.03 5.08
C ILE A 15 25.62 2.01 3.57
N ARG A 16 25.29 0.86 2.96
CA ARG A 16 25.00 0.80 1.52
C ARG A 16 23.55 1.22 1.34
N HIS A 17 23.31 2.21 0.50
CA HIS A 17 21.99 2.80 0.37
C HIS A 17 21.47 2.69 -1.06
N PHE A 18 20.28 2.12 -1.23
CA PHE A 18 19.57 2.16 -2.49
C PHE A 18 18.81 3.49 -2.61
N THR A 19 19.02 4.25 -3.68
CA THR A 19 18.39 5.56 -3.87
C THR A 19 17.40 5.55 -5.03
N PRO A 20 16.39 6.45 -5.08
CA PRO A 20 15.51 6.55 -6.24
C PRO A 20 16.26 6.95 -7.53
N GLY A 21 17.33 7.74 -7.43
CA GLY A 21 18.10 8.22 -8.58
C GLY A 21 19.57 8.43 -8.21
N LYS A 22 20.52 8.20 -9.14
CA LYS A 22 21.96 8.30 -8.83
C LYS A 22 22.40 9.67 -8.31
N TRP A 23 21.71 10.75 -8.68
CA TRP A 23 22.05 12.10 -8.23
C TRP A 23 21.45 12.45 -6.87
N TRP A 24 20.53 11.64 -6.35
CA TRP A 24 19.91 11.88 -5.06
C TRP A 24 20.58 11.04 -3.99
N ASN A 25 21.75 11.49 -3.55
CA ASN A 25 22.50 10.84 -2.48
C ASN A 25 21.95 11.20 -1.09
N SER A 26 20.68 10.87 -0.85
CA SER A 26 19.99 11.06 0.43
C SER A 26 19.14 9.85 0.76
N ILE A 27 18.76 9.74 2.03
CA ILE A 27 17.81 8.77 2.56
C ILE A 27 16.42 9.17 2.09
N TYR A 28 15.61 8.25 1.54
CA TYR A 28 14.21 8.51 1.15
C TYR A 28 13.33 7.39 1.69
N THR A 29 12.70 7.61 2.85
CA THR A 29 12.08 6.51 3.61
C THR A 29 11.02 5.79 2.81
N TRP A 30 10.07 6.49 2.20
CA TRP A 30 8.96 5.79 1.55
C TRP A 30 9.36 5.11 0.21
N ASP A 31 10.23 5.73 -0.59
CA ASP A 31 10.77 5.12 -1.82
C ASP A 31 11.47 3.79 -1.55
N LEU A 32 12.16 3.69 -0.43
CA LEU A 32 12.98 2.54 -0.07
C LEU A 32 12.16 1.30 0.26
N GLY A 33 10.95 1.46 0.79
CA GLY A 33 10.04 0.33 0.88
C GLY A 33 9.66 -0.18 -0.51
N PHE A 34 9.43 0.70 -1.50
CA PHE A 34 9.18 0.25 -2.88
C PHE A 34 10.41 -0.31 -3.58
N ILE A 35 11.62 0.19 -3.29
CA ILE A 35 12.86 -0.49 -3.72
C ILE A 35 12.91 -1.90 -3.14
N ALA A 36 12.61 -2.06 -1.86
CA ALA A 36 12.55 -3.37 -1.22
C ALA A 36 11.51 -4.27 -1.91
N GLU A 37 10.31 -3.77 -2.22
CA GLU A 37 9.30 -4.51 -3.00
C GLU A 37 9.85 -4.99 -4.35
N GLY A 38 10.59 -4.15 -5.08
CA GLY A 38 11.25 -4.57 -6.32
C GLY A 38 12.35 -5.62 -6.09
N LEU A 39 13.15 -5.46 -5.03
CA LEU A 39 14.21 -6.41 -4.67
C LEU A 39 13.68 -7.75 -4.20
N ILE A 40 12.50 -7.81 -3.56
CA ILE A 40 11.88 -9.06 -3.11
C ILE A 40 11.67 -10.01 -4.30
N GLU A 41 11.39 -9.46 -5.48
CA GLU A 41 11.15 -10.21 -6.72
C GLU A 41 12.42 -10.78 -7.38
N ILE A 42 13.60 -10.27 -6.99
CA ILE A 42 14.89 -10.57 -7.62
C ILE A 42 15.83 -11.28 -6.63
N ASN A 43 15.99 -10.70 -5.43
CA ASN A 43 16.88 -11.15 -4.38
C ASN A 43 16.31 -10.78 -2.99
N PRO A 44 15.55 -11.69 -2.34
CA PRO A 44 14.96 -11.47 -1.02
C PRO A 44 15.97 -11.10 0.08
N SER A 45 17.22 -11.57 -0.01
CA SER A 45 18.26 -11.23 0.96
C SER A 45 18.69 -9.77 0.84
N LEU A 46 18.78 -9.23 -0.37
CA LEU A 46 19.03 -7.80 -0.59
C LEU A 46 17.84 -6.95 -0.17
N ALA A 47 16.61 -7.42 -0.38
CA ALA A 47 15.43 -6.73 0.13
C ALA A 47 15.44 -6.64 1.66
N ALA A 48 15.81 -7.71 2.36
CA ALA A 48 15.97 -7.69 3.81
C ALA A 48 17.03 -6.65 4.26
N GLN A 49 18.17 -6.58 3.57
CA GLN A 49 19.18 -5.56 3.85
C GLN A 49 18.65 -4.13 3.61
N CYS A 50 17.90 -3.94 2.52
CA CYS A 50 17.25 -2.66 2.17
C CYS A 50 16.27 -2.21 3.26
N LEU A 51 15.40 -3.10 3.75
CA LEU A 51 14.48 -2.82 4.86
C LEU A 51 15.25 -2.52 6.15
N ASN A 52 16.29 -3.30 6.45
CA ASN A 52 17.07 -3.14 7.68
C ASN A 52 17.75 -1.76 7.78
N ALA A 53 18.16 -1.16 6.66
CA ALA A 53 18.74 0.18 6.65
C ALA A 53 17.79 1.27 7.18
N TYR A 54 16.49 1.00 7.24
CA TYR A 54 15.46 1.96 7.66
C TYR A 54 14.77 1.63 8.97
N THR A 55 14.99 0.43 9.50
CA THR A 55 14.42 0.00 10.77
C THR A 55 15.51 -0.02 11.84
N THR A 56 15.25 0.53 13.00
CA THR A 56 16.21 0.55 14.11
C THR A 56 15.89 -0.53 15.14
N ALA A 57 16.87 -0.89 15.96
CA ALA A 57 16.66 -1.85 17.03
C ALA A 57 15.70 -1.27 18.10
N PRO A 58 14.96 -2.13 18.83
CA PRO A 58 14.17 -1.68 19.97
C PRO A 58 15.02 -0.92 20.99
N GLY A 59 14.56 0.26 21.40
CA GLY A 59 15.27 1.12 22.35
C GLY A 59 16.30 2.06 21.72
N SER A 60 16.51 2.02 20.40
CA SER A 60 17.27 3.05 19.68
C SER A 60 16.64 4.44 19.87
N TRP A 61 17.48 5.48 19.86
CA TRP A 61 17.04 6.87 20.03
C TRP A 61 16.03 7.29 18.95
N SER A 62 16.31 6.95 17.69
CA SER A 62 15.36 7.11 16.58
C SER A 62 14.52 5.83 16.41
N PRO A 63 13.18 5.90 16.41
CA PRO A 63 12.31 4.73 16.23
C PRO A 63 12.45 4.03 14.87
N PHE A 64 12.91 4.76 13.86
CA PHE A 64 13.24 4.32 12.50
C PHE A 64 14.06 5.43 11.81
N VAL A 65 14.67 5.15 10.66
CA VAL A 65 15.39 6.16 9.88
C VAL A 65 14.40 6.89 8.97
N PHE A 66 14.33 8.22 9.11
CA PHE A 66 13.28 9.02 8.49
C PHE A 66 13.83 10.16 7.63
N HIS A 67 13.34 10.23 6.39
CA HIS A 67 13.37 11.41 5.53
C HIS A 67 12.27 11.29 4.47
N GLY A 68 11.56 12.37 4.20
CA GLY A 68 10.47 12.40 3.22
C GLY A 68 9.11 12.08 3.82
N SER A 69 8.19 11.60 2.98
CA SER A 69 6.82 11.32 3.41
C SER A 69 6.75 10.13 4.39
N PRO A 70 6.00 10.22 5.49
CA PRO A 70 5.89 9.17 6.51
C PRO A 70 4.92 8.05 6.11
N VAL A 71 5.00 7.60 4.85
CA VAL A 71 4.25 6.44 4.36
C VAL A 71 5.02 5.18 4.78
N PRO A 72 4.40 4.24 5.53
CA PRO A 72 5.13 3.15 6.20
C PRO A 72 5.44 1.98 5.24
N THR A 73 6.09 2.24 4.10
CA THR A 73 6.32 1.28 3.02
C THR A 73 7.20 0.08 3.44
N GLN A 74 8.03 0.23 4.47
CA GLN A 74 8.81 -0.87 5.06
C GLN A 74 7.93 -1.98 5.64
N GLN A 75 6.75 -1.63 6.16
CA GLN A 75 5.81 -2.59 6.74
C GLN A 75 5.22 -3.49 5.66
N TYR A 76 4.93 -2.89 4.50
CA TYR A 76 4.46 -3.60 3.30
C TYR A 76 5.55 -4.51 2.74
N GLY A 77 6.77 -3.99 2.58
CA GLY A 77 7.93 -4.78 2.12
C GLY A 77 8.21 -5.96 3.03
N PHE A 78 8.12 -5.79 4.35
CA PHE A 78 8.26 -6.91 5.28
C PHE A 78 7.13 -7.94 5.11
N PHE A 79 5.89 -7.49 4.92
CA PHE A 79 4.76 -8.38 4.75
C PHE A 79 4.88 -9.27 3.51
N ASP A 80 5.28 -8.69 2.37
CA ASP A 80 5.51 -9.46 1.14
C ASP A 80 6.78 -10.32 1.25
N LEU A 81 7.84 -9.85 1.91
CA LEU A 81 9.04 -10.65 2.19
C LEU A 81 8.70 -11.89 3.05
N TRP A 82 7.83 -11.74 4.05
CA TRP A 82 7.30 -12.87 4.81
C TRP A 82 6.50 -13.82 3.90
N ASN A 83 5.55 -13.30 3.12
CA ASN A 83 4.70 -14.12 2.26
C ASN A 83 5.46 -14.84 1.14
N LYS A 84 6.66 -14.40 0.76
CA LYS A 84 7.53 -15.15 -0.16
C LYS A 84 8.44 -16.17 0.53
N THR A 85 8.93 -15.88 1.73
CA THR A 85 10.02 -16.67 2.35
C THR A 85 9.60 -17.53 3.54
N GLN A 86 8.51 -17.16 4.24
CA GLN A 86 8.11 -17.72 5.54
C GLN A 86 9.28 -17.78 6.56
N SER A 87 10.26 -16.88 6.43
CA SER A 87 11.49 -16.92 7.21
C SER A 87 11.25 -16.51 8.66
N LYS A 88 11.23 -17.51 9.56
CA LYS A 88 11.11 -17.27 11.00
C LYS A 88 12.24 -16.37 11.55
N PRO A 89 13.52 -16.54 11.17
CA PRO A 89 14.57 -15.62 11.61
C PRO A 89 14.29 -14.16 11.23
N LEU A 90 13.84 -13.90 9.99
CA LEU A 90 13.49 -12.54 9.56
C LEU A 90 12.27 -12.00 10.32
N LEU A 91 11.25 -12.84 10.57
CA LEU A 91 10.09 -12.45 11.38
C LEU A 91 10.50 -12.04 12.80
N HIS A 92 11.31 -12.85 13.48
CA HIS A 92 11.81 -12.53 14.82
C HIS A 92 12.69 -11.27 14.84
N TYR A 93 13.45 -11.05 13.78
CA TYR A 93 14.32 -9.90 13.64
C TYR A 93 13.53 -8.60 13.38
N PHE A 94 12.66 -8.58 12.36
CA PHE A 94 12.00 -7.36 11.93
C PHE A 94 10.80 -6.98 12.79
N TYR A 95 10.03 -7.94 13.30
CA TYR A 95 8.83 -7.63 14.07
C TYR A 95 9.03 -6.58 15.18
N PRO A 96 10.00 -6.72 16.11
CA PRO A 96 10.12 -5.73 17.19
C PRO A 96 10.58 -4.35 16.69
N ARG A 97 11.33 -4.29 15.57
CA ARG A 97 11.76 -3.03 14.93
C ARG A 97 10.58 -2.33 14.26
N LEU A 98 9.78 -3.08 13.52
CA LEU A 98 8.58 -2.61 12.84
C LEU A 98 7.48 -2.22 13.84
N LYS A 99 7.39 -2.91 14.98
CA LYS A 99 6.52 -2.51 16.09
C LYS A 99 6.92 -1.14 16.66
N GLN A 100 8.21 -0.89 16.90
CA GLN A 100 8.70 0.40 17.37
C GLN A 100 8.38 1.51 16.37
N TYR A 101 8.63 1.27 15.08
CA TYR A 101 8.25 2.19 14.00
C TYR A 101 6.73 2.48 14.04
N TYR A 102 5.90 1.44 14.05
CA TYR A 102 4.45 1.60 14.16
C TYR A 102 4.05 2.40 15.39
N GLN A 103 4.59 2.09 16.57
CA GLN A 103 4.25 2.78 17.81
C GLN A 103 4.52 4.28 17.73
N PHE A 104 5.58 4.69 17.02
CA PHE A 104 5.83 6.10 16.77
C PHE A 104 4.80 6.72 15.84
N LEU A 105 4.55 6.16 14.66
CA LEU A 105 3.57 6.71 13.72
C LEU A 105 2.11 6.61 14.22
N ALA A 106 1.84 5.71 15.17
CA ALA A 106 0.54 5.52 15.81
C ALA A 106 0.28 6.49 16.97
N GLY A 107 1.27 7.30 17.37
CA GLY A 107 1.13 8.22 18.51
C GLY A 107 1.29 7.57 19.87
N HIS A 108 1.79 6.34 19.93
CA HIS A 108 1.94 5.57 21.17
C HIS A 108 3.33 5.72 21.79
N ALA A 109 4.35 6.10 21.01
CA ALA A 109 5.71 6.30 21.49
C ALA A 109 5.91 7.71 22.06
N LYS A 110 6.79 7.84 23.05
CA LYS A 110 7.22 9.14 23.61
C LYS A 110 7.79 10.02 22.50
N GLY A 111 7.35 11.28 22.46
CA GLY A 111 7.77 12.25 21.44
C GLY A 111 7.02 12.14 20.10
N SER A 112 6.07 11.20 19.97
CA SER A 112 5.16 11.22 18.83
C SER A 112 4.07 12.29 19.01
N THR A 113 3.80 13.05 17.95
CA THR A 113 2.74 14.08 17.88
C THR A 113 1.63 13.68 16.91
N THR A 114 1.65 12.45 16.40
CA THR A 114 0.72 12.01 15.35
C THR A 114 -0.75 11.95 15.79
N THR A 115 -0.99 11.83 17.09
CA THR A 115 -2.31 11.81 17.75
C THR A 115 -2.69 13.17 18.34
N LYS A 116 -2.28 14.28 17.70
CA LYS A 116 -2.60 15.64 18.18
C LYS A 116 -4.09 16.00 18.19
N PHE A 117 -4.92 15.29 17.43
CA PHE A 117 -6.36 15.52 17.34
C PHE A 117 -7.16 14.53 18.20
N LYS A 118 -8.09 15.05 19.01
CA LYS A 118 -9.02 14.23 19.82
C LYS A 118 -10.03 13.41 18.99
N SER A 119 -10.15 13.69 17.68
CA SER A 119 -11.02 12.95 16.76
C SER A 119 -10.59 11.49 16.54
N GLY A 120 -9.33 11.16 16.85
CA GLY A 120 -8.73 9.88 16.50
C GLY A 120 -8.22 9.80 15.06
N ILE A 121 -8.31 10.88 14.28
CA ILE A 121 -7.66 10.99 12.97
C ILE A 121 -6.19 11.39 13.18
N LEU A 122 -5.29 10.57 12.64
CA LEU A 122 -3.85 10.81 12.72
C LEU A 122 -3.40 11.88 11.72
N SER A 123 -2.35 12.60 12.07
CA SER A 123 -1.69 13.58 11.21
C SER A 123 -0.18 13.53 11.39
N THR A 124 0.58 13.76 10.32
CA THR A 124 2.04 13.73 10.35
C THR A 124 2.67 15.07 9.96
N TRP A 125 1.89 16.15 9.96
CA TRP A 125 2.36 17.45 9.48
C TRP A 125 3.57 18.00 10.25
N ASP A 126 3.69 17.65 11.54
CA ASP A 126 4.82 18.06 12.39
C ASP A 126 6.14 17.37 11.98
N TYR A 127 6.07 16.29 11.19
CA TYR A 127 7.22 15.53 10.72
C TYR A 127 7.58 15.85 9.28
N PHE A 128 6.57 16.07 8.44
CA PHE A 128 6.78 16.37 7.02
C PHE A 128 5.57 17.06 6.42
N TYR A 129 5.82 17.91 5.42
CA TYR A 129 4.76 18.65 4.73
C TYR A 129 3.84 17.74 3.90
N ASN A 130 4.28 16.53 3.57
CA ASN A 130 3.57 15.60 2.71
C ASN A 130 3.01 14.39 3.49
N SER A 131 1.73 14.08 3.26
CA SER A 131 0.97 13.02 3.95
C SER A 131 1.03 11.65 3.27
N GLY A 132 1.25 11.63 1.96
CA GLY A 132 1.04 10.43 1.14
C GLY A 132 2.12 10.15 0.10
N GLY A 133 3.19 10.94 0.05
CA GLY A 133 4.15 10.85 -1.05
C GLY A 133 3.81 11.75 -2.24
N TRP A 134 2.79 12.61 -2.13
CA TRP A 134 2.31 13.51 -3.18
C TRP A 134 2.51 15.02 -2.94
N ASP A 135 3.50 15.61 -3.58
CA ASP A 135 3.97 16.97 -3.21
C ASP A 135 2.91 18.07 -3.42
N ASP A 136 2.30 18.13 -4.62
CA ASP A 136 1.30 19.14 -4.99
C ASP A 136 -0.15 18.61 -4.92
N TYR A 137 -0.42 17.59 -4.08
CA TYR A 137 -1.79 17.09 -3.88
C TYR A 137 -2.71 18.23 -3.41
N PRO A 138 -3.86 18.49 -4.06
CA PRO A 138 -4.60 19.75 -3.88
C PRO A 138 -4.99 20.07 -2.44
N ALA A 139 -5.53 19.09 -1.70
CA ALA A 139 -5.95 19.31 -0.32
C ALA A 139 -4.79 19.70 0.59
N GLN A 140 -3.64 19.04 0.43
CA GLN A 140 -2.43 19.32 1.19
C GLN A 140 -1.86 20.70 0.85
N VAL A 141 -1.80 21.05 -0.44
CA VAL A 141 -1.34 22.39 -0.87
C VAL A 141 -2.20 23.47 -0.22
N ALA A 142 -3.53 23.27 -0.17
CA ALA A 142 -4.44 24.21 0.46
C ALA A 142 -4.25 24.29 1.99
N VAL A 143 -4.01 23.16 2.66
CA VAL A 143 -3.67 23.14 4.10
C VAL A 143 -2.45 24.01 4.38
N HIS A 144 -1.36 23.84 3.63
CA HIS A 144 -0.13 24.59 3.87
C HIS A 144 -0.23 26.07 3.48
N ARG A 145 -0.89 26.37 2.35
CA ARG A 145 -1.14 27.77 1.96
C ARG A 145 -2.00 28.52 2.98
N GLY A 146 -2.90 27.82 3.67
CA GLY A 146 -3.74 28.38 4.72
C GLY A 146 -3.14 28.32 6.13
N HIS A 147 -1.93 27.78 6.30
CA HIS A 147 -1.34 27.50 7.62
C HIS A 147 -2.29 26.70 8.54
N LEU A 148 -2.91 25.66 7.96
CA LEU A 148 -3.94 24.84 8.62
C LEU A 148 -3.40 23.48 9.09
N ASP A 149 -2.09 23.27 9.09
CA ASP A 149 -1.42 22.03 9.50
C ASP A 149 -1.65 21.67 10.98
N ASN A 150 -2.01 22.65 11.81
CA ASN A 150 -2.43 22.43 13.19
C ASN A 150 -3.93 22.14 13.37
N LYS A 151 -4.72 22.18 12.29
CA LYS A 151 -6.19 22.02 12.31
C LYS A 151 -6.70 20.94 11.38
N VAL A 152 -6.05 20.68 10.26
CA VAL A 152 -6.56 19.77 9.23
C VAL A 152 -5.79 18.46 9.26
N ALA A 153 -6.50 17.33 9.21
CA ALA A 153 -5.91 16.00 9.12
C ALA A 153 -6.29 15.29 7.81
N PRO A 154 -5.34 14.59 7.15
CA PRO A 154 -5.62 13.81 5.94
C PRO A 154 -6.23 12.45 6.29
N ALA A 155 -6.88 11.78 5.33
CA ALA A 155 -7.42 10.43 5.56
C ALA A 155 -6.35 9.33 5.40
N ILE A 156 -5.37 9.53 4.50
CA ILE A 156 -4.36 8.53 4.17
C ILE A 156 -3.55 8.05 5.38
N THR A 157 -3.11 8.96 6.26
CA THR A 157 -2.24 8.63 7.40
C THR A 157 -2.92 7.59 8.30
N THR A 158 -4.18 7.85 8.66
CA THR A 158 -4.99 6.96 9.49
C THR A 158 -5.26 5.63 8.77
N ALA A 159 -5.61 5.68 7.48
CA ALA A 159 -5.88 4.48 6.69
C ALA A 159 -4.65 3.56 6.54
N GLN A 160 -3.47 4.14 6.31
CA GLN A 160 -2.19 3.42 6.26
C GLN A 160 -1.91 2.73 7.61
N MET A 161 -2.10 3.44 8.73
CA MET A 161 -1.84 2.88 10.05
C MET A 161 -2.82 1.77 10.44
N ILE A 162 -4.08 1.84 10.03
CA ILE A 162 -5.03 0.71 10.17
C ILE A 162 -4.51 -0.52 9.41
N ARG A 163 -4.08 -0.35 8.15
CA ARG A 163 -3.56 -1.47 7.35
C ARG A 163 -2.28 -2.06 7.96
N VAL A 164 -1.35 -1.21 8.41
CA VAL A 164 -0.14 -1.67 9.12
C VAL A 164 -0.50 -2.40 10.41
N ALA A 165 -1.46 -1.91 11.19
CA ALA A 165 -1.92 -2.59 12.41
C ALA A 165 -2.45 -4.00 12.10
N LYS A 166 -3.21 -4.18 11.01
CA LYS A 166 -3.68 -5.50 10.55
C LYS A 166 -2.51 -6.44 10.20
N MET A 167 -1.53 -5.94 9.44
CA MET A 167 -0.33 -6.71 9.08
C MET A 167 0.50 -7.12 10.31
N LEU A 168 0.79 -6.17 11.20
CA LEU A 168 1.55 -6.43 12.42
C LEU A 168 0.79 -7.31 13.40
N ARG A 169 -0.54 -7.25 13.42
CA ARG A 169 -1.37 -8.17 14.21
C ARG A 169 -1.23 -9.61 13.74
N MET A 170 -1.23 -9.87 12.43
CA MET A 170 -0.97 -11.23 11.91
C MET A 170 0.43 -11.72 12.30
N ALA A 171 1.45 -10.87 12.18
CA ALA A 171 2.81 -11.20 12.62
C ALA A 171 2.90 -11.46 14.14
N ALA A 172 2.20 -10.65 14.96
CA ALA A 172 2.14 -10.81 16.41
C ALA A 172 1.50 -12.14 16.80
N LEU A 173 0.39 -12.52 16.15
CA LEU A 173 -0.28 -13.81 16.36
C LEU A 173 0.63 -14.99 15.98
N GLN A 174 1.38 -14.87 14.87
CA GLN A 174 2.36 -15.88 14.46
C GLN A 174 3.50 -16.03 15.47
N LEU A 175 3.83 -14.97 16.23
CA LEU A 175 4.85 -14.94 17.28
C LEU A 175 4.29 -15.22 18.70
N GLY A 176 2.99 -15.46 18.86
CA GLY A 176 2.34 -15.63 20.16
C GLY A 176 2.27 -14.35 21.02
N LYS A 177 2.43 -13.17 20.42
CA LYS A 177 2.42 -11.87 21.11
C LYS A 177 1.00 -11.33 21.27
N ASN A 178 0.17 -12.03 22.05
CA ASN A 178 -1.26 -11.73 22.19
C ASN A 178 -1.57 -10.32 22.71
N LYS A 179 -0.75 -9.77 23.62
CA LYS A 179 -0.92 -8.39 24.11
C LYS A 179 -0.78 -7.35 22.98
N ASP A 180 0.21 -7.54 22.10
CA ASP A 180 0.41 -6.68 20.95
C ASP A 180 -0.76 -6.82 19.98
N ALA A 181 -1.21 -8.04 19.71
CA ALA A 181 -2.36 -8.31 18.85
C ALA A 181 -3.65 -7.61 19.34
N GLN A 182 -3.89 -7.57 20.65
CA GLN A 182 -5.03 -6.84 21.21
C GLN A 182 -4.87 -5.32 21.09
N ARG A 183 -3.66 -4.77 21.26
CA ARG A 183 -3.42 -3.33 21.02
C ARG A 183 -3.71 -2.95 19.57
N TYR A 184 -3.19 -3.71 18.61
CA TYR A 184 -3.47 -3.46 17.19
C TYR A 184 -4.98 -3.52 16.89
N LYS A 185 -5.69 -4.49 17.48
CA LYS A 185 -7.17 -4.58 17.35
C LYS A 185 -7.87 -3.32 17.87
N SER A 186 -7.46 -2.82 19.04
CA SER A 186 -8.00 -1.58 19.62
C SER A 186 -7.79 -0.37 18.70
N ASP A 187 -6.58 -0.25 18.13
CA ASP A 187 -6.24 0.84 17.22
C ASP A 187 -7.07 0.77 15.93
N ILE A 188 -7.19 -0.42 15.32
CA ILE A 188 -8.01 -0.66 14.12
C ILE A 188 -9.45 -0.21 14.33
N ILE A 189 -10.07 -0.58 15.45
CA ILE A 189 -11.46 -0.20 15.77
C ILE A 189 -11.57 1.30 15.97
N THR A 190 -10.68 1.90 16.77
CA THR A 190 -10.72 3.32 17.11
C THR A 190 -10.59 4.19 15.86
N TRP A 191 -9.58 3.93 15.04
CA TRP A 191 -9.30 4.71 13.84
C TRP A 191 -10.28 4.43 12.70
N GLY A 192 -10.75 3.18 12.57
CA GLY A 192 -11.81 2.83 11.63
C GLY A 192 -13.09 3.61 11.91
N ASN A 193 -13.51 3.65 13.18
CA ASN A 193 -14.68 4.43 13.61
C ASN A 193 -14.47 5.94 13.40
N ALA A 194 -13.27 6.46 13.65
CA ALA A 194 -12.96 7.87 13.43
C ALA A 194 -13.10 8.28 11.95
N LEU A 195 -12.51 7.51 11.03
CA LEU A 195 -12.64 7.77 9.59
C LEU A 195 -14.09 7.66 9.11
N GLN A 196 -14.83 6.66 9.61
CA GLN A 196 -16.24 6.49 9.27
C GLN A 196 -17.11 7.65 9.76
N LYS A 197 -16.84 8.14 10.97
CA LYS A 197 -17.64 9.20 11.61
C LYS A 197 -17.33 10.58 11.04
N TYR A 198 -16.05 10.90 10.81
CA TYR A 198 -15.62 12.28 10.55
C TYR A 198 -15.16 12.52 9.11
N SER A 199 -14.66 11.49 8.42
CA SER A 199 -14.10 11.67 7.08
C SER A 199 -15.08 11.26 5.97
N TRP A 200 -15.95 10.26 6.15
CA TRP A 200 -16.83 9.85 5.06
C TRP A 200 -17.82 10.95 4.65
N ASN A 201 -17.64 11.49 3.44
CA ASN A 201 -18.51 12.51 2.88
C ASN A 201 -19.42 11.89 1.82
N LYS A 202 -20.68 11.63 2.19
CA LYS A 202 -21.67 11.01 1.30
C LYS A 202 -21.96 11.85 0.04
N LYS A 203 -21.89 13.19 0.13
CA LYS A 203 -22.14 14.10 -1.00
C LYS A 203 -21.05 13.96 -2.06
N SER A 204 -19.79 13.96 -1.63
CA SER A 204 -18.67 13.80 -2.55
C SER A 204 -18.50 12.35 -2.97
N GLY A 205 -18.83 11.39 -2.09
CA GLY A 205 -18.57 9.95 -2.19
C GLY A 205 -17.09 9.60 -1.99
N TYR A 206 -16.36 10.39 -1.21
CA TYR A 206 -14.96 10.20 -0.81
C TYR A 206 -14.83 10.42 0.69
N PHE A 207 -13.71 10.00 1.27
CA PHE A 207 -13.34 10.39 2.63
C PHE A 207 -12.60 11.74 2.58
N SER A 208 -13.15 12.77 3.22
CA SER A 208 -12.59 14.12 3.26
C SER A 208 -11.37 14.20 4.18
N TYR A 209 -10.52 15.19 3.92
CA TYR A 209 -9.69 15.79 4.98
C TYR A 209 -10.61 16.39 6.03
N VAL A 210 -10.18 16.38 7.28
CA VAL A 210 -11.01 16.81 8.42
C VAL A 210 -10.40 18.03 9.07
N GLU A 211 -11.16 19.13 9.13
CA GLU A 211 -10.79 20.36 9.82
C GLU A 211 -11.26 20.33 11.28
N HIS A 212 -10.36 20.58 12.22
CA HIS A 212 -10.61 20.58 13.67
C HIS A 212 -10.68 22.01 14.21
N SER A 213 -11.47 22.23 15.26
CA SER A 213 -11.58 23.53 15.91
C SER A 213 -10.24 23.97 16.55
N ALA A 214 -10.02 25.28 16.58
CA ALA A 214 -8.77 25.89 17.03
C ALA A 214 -8.47 25.72 18.53
N ASP A 215 -9.47 25.33 19.33
CA ASP A 215 -9.39 25.26 20.78
C ASP A 215 -8.87 23.94 21.31
N GLY A 216 -8.80 22.86 20.50
CA GLY A 216 -8.13 21.58 20.83
C GLY A 216 -8.58 20.86 22.12
N GLN A 217 -9.47 21.46 22.90
CA GLN A 217 -9.78 21.09 24.28
C GLN A 217 -11.27 20.86 24.53
N SER A 218 -12.19 21.43 23.76
CA SER A 218 -13.63 21.13 23.92
C SER A 218 -13.96 19.75 23.34
N ASN A 219 -14.71 18.96 24.10
CA ASN A 219 -14.93 17.54 23.84
C ASN A 219 -16.00 17.25 22.77
N GLU A 220 -16.63 18.25 22.13
CA GLU A 220 -17.79 18.00 21.27
C GLU A 220 -17.94 19.03 20.13
N GLN A 221 -17.39 18.70 18.94
CA GLN A 221 -17.82 19.14 17.59
C GLN A 221 -17.55 20.60 17.15
N PRO A 222 -17.37 20.91 15.83
CA PRO A 222 -17.36 20.03 14.65
C PRO A 222 -16.00 19.92 13.93
N THR A 223 -15.76 18.68 13.50
CA THR A 223 -14.79 18.22 12.51
C THR A 223 -15.42 18.30 11.11
N LYS A 224 -15.51 19.50 10.52
CA LYS A 224 -16.15 19.62 9.20
C LYS A 224 -15.22 19.05 8.11
N PRO A 225 -15.78 18.55 6.99
CA PRO A 225 -14.95 18.23 5.83
C PRO A 225 -14.20 19.49 5.39
N PHE A 226 -12.95 19.34 5.00
CA PHE A 226 -12.18 20.43 4.39
C PHE A 226 -12.66 20.62 2.95
N LEU A 227 -13.21 21.80 2.64
CA LEU A 227 -13.90 22.08 1.39
C LEU A 227 -13.15 23.09 0.52
N TYR A 228 -13.13 22.84 -0.79
CA TYR A 228 -12.78 23.78 -1.83
C TYR A 228 -13.95 24.75 -2.06
N GLN A 229 -13.66 26.05 -1.94
CA GLN A 229 -14.65 27.12 -2.10
C GLN A 229 -15.96 26.83 -1.35
N ASP A 230 -15.83 26.35 -0.10
CA ASP A 230 -16.91 26.06 0.85
C ASP A 230 -18.00 25.09 0.37
N SER A 231 -17.82 24.38 -0.75
CA SER A 231 -18.92 23.66 -1.40
C SER A 231 -18.55 22.28 -1.94
N ILE A 232 -17.29 22.08 -2.32
CA ILE A 232 -16.77 20.87 -2.95
C ILE A 232 -15.74 20.23 -2.02
N ASP A 233 -15.80 18.92 -1.83
CA ASP A 233 -14.78 18.21 -1.04
C ASP A 233 -13.38 18.39 -1.64
N TYR A 234 -12.42 18.85 -0.84
CA TYR A 234 -11.04 19.05 -1.31
C TYR A 234 -10.30 17.72 -1.54
N ASN A 235 -10.86 16.59 -1.08
CA ASN A 235 -10.22 15.28 -1.13
C ASN A 235 -10.84 14.29 -2.13
N LYS A 236 -11.33 14.77 -3.28
CA LYS A 236 -11.68 13.91 -4.42
C LYS A 236 -10.42 13.35 -5.08
N GLY A 237 -9.87 12.28 -4.54
CA GLY A 237 -8.65 11.64 -5.06
C GLY A 237 -8.32 10.35 -4.32
N LEU A 238 -7.10 9.84 -4.54
CA LEU A 238 -6.67 8.58 -3.96
C LEU A 238 -6.66 8.63 -2.44
N ASP A 239 -6.21 9.72 -1.80
CA ASP A 239 -6.28 9.89 -0.33
C ASP A 239 -7.70 9.60 0.20
N GLY A 240 -8.72 10.23 -0.42
CA GLY A 240 -10.11 10.00 -0.04
C GLY A 240 -10.65 8.61 -0.38
N ALA A 241 -9.88 7.80 -1.10
CA ALA A 241 -10.15 6.39 -1.37
C ALA A 241 -9.28 5.42 -0.54
N TYR A 242 -8.25 5.89 0.18
CA TYR A 242 -7.36 5.03 1.00
C TYR A 242 -8.06 4.21 2.09
N PRO A 243 -9.26 4.58 2.59
CA PRO A 243 -10.03 3.66 3.44
C PRO A 243 -10.42 2.33 2.80
N LEU A 244 -10.35 2.19 1.46
CA LEU A 244 -10.37 0.90 0.77
C LEU A 244 -9.14 0.06 1.16
N LEU A 245 -7.93 0.65 1.07
CA LEU A 245 -6.69 0.00 1.48
C LEU A 245 -6.77 -0.41 2.96
N ALA A 246 -7.32 0.42 3.83
CA ALA A 246 -7.50 0.08 5.24
C ALA A 246 -8.45 -1.11 5.47
N GLY A 247 -9.30 -1.46 4.50
CA GLY A 247 -10.31 -2.51 4.62
C GLY A 247 -11.37 -2.17 5.68
N ILE A 248 -11.82 -0.92 5.71
CA ILE A 248 -12.85 -0.43 6.66
C ILE A 248 -14.13 0.06 5.97
N CYS A 249 -14.15 0.09 4.64
CA CYS A 249 -15.31 0.57 3.89
C CYS A 249 -16.51 -0.37 4.04
N THR A 250 -17.70 0.21 4.14
CA THR A 250 -18.96 -0.53 3.95
C THR A 250 -19.10 -0.97 2.49
N PRO A 251 -19.95 -1.96 2.16
CA PRO A 251 -20.18 -2.38 0.79
C PRO A 251 -20.57 -1.25 -0.17
N ASP A 252 -21.41 -0.30 0.28
CA ASP A 252 -21.83 0.85 -0.51
C ASP A 252 -20.70 1.87 -0.75
N GLN A 253 -19.90 2.13 0.28
CA GLN A 253 -18.69 2.96 0.17
C GLN A 253 -17.70 2.34 -0.81
N GLN A 254 -17.45 1.03 -0.67
CA GLN A 254 -16.59 0.29 -1.57
C GLN A 254 -17.08 0.39 -3.01
N LYS A 255 -18.35 0.08 -3.27
CA LYS A 255 -18.96 0.21 -4.61
C LYS A 255 -18.80 1.62 -5.16
N THR A 256 -19.08 2.64 -4.35
CA THR A 256 -18.97 4.05 -4.74
C THR A 256 -17.54 4.42 -5.14
N LEU A 257 -16.55 4.07 -4.31
CA LEU A 257 -15.15 4.39 -4.55
C LEU A 257 -14.59 3.62 -5.75
N LEU A 258 -14.89 2.33 -5.88
CA LEU A 258 -14.47 1.52 -7.03
C LEU A 258 -15.05 2.06 -8.34
N ASN A 259 -16.32 2.45 -8.35
CA ASN A 259 -16.95 3.05 -9.53
C ASN A 259 -16.24 4.33 -9.97
N LYS A 260 -15.67 5.10 -9.05
CA LYS A 260 -14.90 6.31 -9.41
C LYS A 260 -13.46 6.01 -9.79
N ILE A 261 -12.77 5.14 -9.04
CA ILE A 261 -11.39 4.75 -9.35
C ILE A 261 -11.29 4.22 -10.78
N PHE A 262 -12.26 3.41 -11.20
CA PHE A 262 -12.26 2.75 -12.51
C PHE A 262 -13.10 3.46 -13.58
N SER A 263 -13.60 4.67 -13.31
CA SER A 263 -14.37 5.47 -14.27
C SER A 263 -13.47 6.42 -15.06
N PRO A 264 -13.62 6.49 -16.40
CA PRO A 264 -12.89 7.46 -17.23
C PRO A 264 -13.30 8.92 -16.96
N LYS A 265 -14.48 9.14 -16.39
CA LYS A 265 -14.95 10.49 -15.97
C LYS A 265 -14.26 10.95 -14.69
N HIS A 266 -13.83 10.00 -13.85
CA HIS A 266 -13.28 10.27 -12.53
C HIS A 266 -11.77 10.03 -12.53
N MET A 267 -11.29 8.84 -12.14
CA MET A 267 -9.86 8.65 -11.89
C MET A 267 -9.16 7.75 -12.90
N TRP A 268 -9.90 6.93 -13.67
CA TRP A 268 -9.27 6.01 -14.61
C TRP A 268 -8.84 6.72 -15.89
N THR A 269 -7.61 6.50 -16.32
CA THR A 269 -7.04 7.07 -17.54
C THR A 269 -6.50 5.96 -18.43
N LYS A 270 -6.05 6.28 -19.65
CA LYS A 270 -5.41 5.31 -20.55
C LYS A 270 -4.08 4.78 -20.01
N VAL A 271 -3.44 5.48 -19.08
CA VAL A 271 -2.14 5.10 -18.48
C VAL A 271 -2.26 4.63 -17.03
N GLY A 272 -3.48 4.50 -16.51
CA GLY A 272 -3.74 4.04 -15.14
C GLY A 272 -4.53 5.02 -14.29
N ILE A 273 -4.37 4.95 -12.98
CA ILE A 273 -5.18 5.71 -12.02
C ILE A 273 -4.56 7.09 -11.77
N SER A 274 -5.30 8.16 -12.09
CA SER A 274 -4.94 9.51 -11.67
C SER A 274 -5.11 9.66 -10.16
N VAL A 275 -4.16 10.35 -9.53
CA VAL A 275 -4.15 10.57 -8.07
C VAL A 275 -5.29 11.48 -7.63
N VAL A 276 -5.78 12.35 -8.52
CA VAL A 276 -6.89 13.27 -8.29
C VAL A 276 -8.03 12.94 -9.25
N ASP A 277 -9.28 13.05 -8.78
CA ASP A 277 -10.47 12.90 -9.62
C ASP A 277 -10.50 13.99 -10.70
N GLN A 278 -10.52 13.59 -11.99
CA GLN A 278 -10.52 14.49 -13.15
C GLN A 278 -11.74 15.43 -13.18
N SER A 279 -12.82 15.08 -12.47
CA SER A 279 -14.01 15.92 -12.33
C SER A 279 -13.91 16.96 -11.21
N ALA A 280 -12.80 17.01 -10.47
CA ALA A 280 -12.59 18.03 -9.45
C ALA A 280 -12.20 19.38 -10.10
N PRO A 281 -12.73 20.53 -9.62
CA PRO A 281 -12.42 21.84 -10.20
C PRO A 281 -10.95 22.25 -10.02
N TYR A 282 -10.26 21.63 -9.06
CA TYR A 282 -8.84 21.85 -8.79
C TYR A 282 -7.93 20.82 -9.47
N TYR A 283 -8.47 19.91 -10.29
CA TYR A 283 -7.67 18.98 -11.09
C TYR A 283 -6.83 19.75 -12.12
N GLN A 284 -5.56 19.41 -12.22
CA GLN A 284 -4.64 20.01 -13.20
C GLN A 284 -4.01 18.90 -14.04
N THR A 285 -3.93 19.03 -15.35
CA THR A 285 -3.28 18.02 -16.20
C THR A 285 -1.74 18.11 -16.14
N GLY A 286 -1.24 19.30 -15.84
CA GLY A 286 0.18 19.64 -15.78
C GLY A 286 0.84 19.47 -14.40
N GLY A 287 0.06 19.31 -13.32
CA GLY A 287 0.61 19.15 -11.97
C GLY A 287 1.36 17.84 -11.80
N TYR A 288 2.18 17.74 -10.75
CA TYR A 288 3.11 16.63 -10.52
C TYR A 288 2.37 15.38 -9.98
N TRP A 289 1.73 15.53 -8.84
CA TRP A 289 0.80 14.61 -8.17
C TRP A 289 -0.65 15.07 -8.26
N ASN A 290 -0.90 16.27 -8.78
CA ASN A 290 -2.20 16.71 -9.25
C ASN A 290 -2.24 16.57 -10.77
N GLY A 291 -2.48 15.37 -11.28
CA GLY A 291 -2.62 15.12 -12.72
C GLY A 291 -1.98 13.83 -13.20
N LYS A 292 -0.69 13.63 -12.91
CA LYS A 292 0.06 12.48 -13.42
C LYS A 292 -0.33 11.17 -12.76
N VAL A 293 0.01 10.08 -13.44
CA VAL A 293 -0.13 8.71 -12.93
C VAL A 293 1.22 8.22 -12.42
N TRP A 294 1.19 7.68 -11.22
CA TRP A 294 2.34 7.20 -10.48
C TRP A 294 2.14 5.73 -10.12
N MET A 295 3.17 4.89 -10.30
CA MET A 295 3.10 3.47 -10.00
C MET A 295 2.85 3.09 -8.51
N PRO A 296 3.36 3.79 -7.47
CA PRO A 296 3.27 3.33 -6.08
C PRO A 296 1.83 3.26 -5.56
N HIS A 297 1.00 4.28 -5.83
CA HIS A 297 -0.39 4.26 -5.37
C HIS A 297 -1.24 3.25 -6.15
N GLN A 298 -0.92 3.01 -7.42
CA GLN A 298 -1.52 1.93 -8.19
C GLN A 298 -1.20 0.56 -7.60
N TRP A 299 0.01 0.37 -7.07
CA TRP A 299 0.39 -0.88 -6.40
C TRP A 299 -0.44 -1.14 -5.14
N PHE A 300 -0.65 -0.12 -4.30
CA PHE A 300 -1.54 -0.23 -3.14
C PHE A 300 -2.97 -0.60 -3.56
N MET A 301 -3.50 0.05 -4.59
CA MET A 301 -4.84 -0.26 -5.11
C MET A 301 -4.91 -1.65 -5.75
N TRP A 302 -3.86 -2.09 -6.43
CA TRP A 302 -3.75 -3.43 -6.99
C TRP A 302 -3.83 -4.51 -5.92
N LYS A 303 -3.01 -4.41 -4.85
CA LYS A 303 -3.06 -5.32 -3.71
C LYS A 303 -4.43 -5.27 -3.00
N THR A 304 -5.02 -4.07 -2.92
CA THR A 304 -6.38 -3.89 -2.38
C THR A 304 -7.42 -4.61 -3.24
N MET A 305 -7.31 -4.57 -4.58
CA MET A 305 -8.24 -5.29 -5.45
C MET A 305 -8.16 -6.81 -5.24
N LEU A 306 -6.96 -7.34 -4.96
CA LEU A 306 -6.79 -8.74 -4.57
C LEU A 306 -7.47 -9.05 -3.22
N ASP A 307 -7.34 -8.17 -2.23
CA ASP A 307 -8.08 -8.32 -0.96
C ASP A 307 -9.59 -8.32 -1.19
N LEU A 308 -10.11 -7.46 -2.06
CA LEU A 308 -11.55 -7.37 -2.35
C LEU A 308 -12.11 -8.47 -3.28
N GLY A 309 -11.30 -9.47 -3.62
CA GLY A 309 -11.71 -10.54 -4.54
C GLY A 309 -11.92 -10.07 -5.99
N ARG A 310 -11.35 -8.92 -6.35
CA ARG A 310 -11.47 -8.26 -7.66
C ARG A 310 -10.22 -8.48 -8.52
N GLY A 311 -9.88 -9.75 -8.75
CA GLY A 311 -8.77 -10.15 -9.61
C GLY A 311 -8.81 -9.53 -11.03
N ASP A 312 -10.02 -9.26 -11.54
CA ASP A 312 -10.27 -8.56 -12.80
C ASP A 312 -9.75 -7.12 -12.78
N LEU A 313 -10.08 -6.36 -11.73
CA LEU A 313 -9.64 -4.98 -11.55
C LEU A 313 -8.15 -4.92 -11.19
N ALA A 314 -7.65 -5.89 -10.42
CA ALA A 314 -6.23 -6.03 -10.16
C ALA A 314 -5.44 -6.22 -11.47
N TYR A 315 -5.89 -7.13 -12.34
CA TYR A 315 -5.27 -7.33 -13.65
C TYR A 315 -5.34 -6.08 -14.52
N LYS A 316 -6.47 -5.36 -14.52
CA LYS A 316 -6.61 -4.10 -15.24
C LYS A 316 -5.56 -3.06 -14.83
N ILE A 317 -5.30 -2.89 -13.53
CA ILE A 317 -4.25 -2.01 -13.00
C ILE A 317 -2.89 -2.45 -13.52
N ALA A 318 -2.52 -3.70 -13.26
CA ALA A 318 -1.20 -4.22 -13.58
C ALA A 318 -0.91 -4.20 -15.08
N LYS A 319 -1.86 -4.65 -15.92
CA LYS A 319 -1.71 -4.66 -17.37
C LYS A 319 -1.52 -3.26 -17.94
N THR A 320 -2.36 -2.31 -17.50
CA THR A 320 -2.26 -0.90 -17.97
C THR A 320 -0.92 -0.28 -17.58
N ALA A 321 -0.47 -0.52 -16.36
CA ALA A 321 0.81 0.00 -15.88
C ALA A 321 2.02 -0.65 -16.57
N LEU A 322 1.98 -1.96 -16.83
CA LEU A 322 3.01 -2.66 -17.60
C LEU A 322 3.07 -2.18 -19.04
N ASP A 323 1.92 -1.96 -19.69
CA ASP A 323 1.86 -1.50 -21.08
C ASP A 323 2.43 -0.09 -21.23
N VAL A 324 2.03 0.85 -20.37
CA VAL A 324 2.56 2.22 -20.45
C VAL A 324 4.06 2.26 -20.14
N TYR A 325 4.51 1.47 -19.16
CA TYR A 325 5.92 1.40 -18.83
C TYR A 325 6.74 0.79 -19.97
N GLN A 326 6.25 -0.29 -20.60
CA GLN A 326 6.90 -0.92 -21.76
C GLN A 326 7.00 0.05 -22.93
N GLN A 327 5.89 0.74 -23.27
CA GLN A 327 5.86 1.69 -24.37
C GLN A 327 6.85 2.84 -24.17
N GLU A 328 6.92 3.37 -22.95
CA GLU A 328 7.87 4.44 -22.64
C GLU A 328 9.32 3.95 -22.72
N VAL A 329 9.66 2.83 -22.07
CA VAL A 329 11.01 2.25 -22.11
C VAL A 329 11.44 1.93 -23.54
N GLN A 330 10.54 1.42 -24.38
CA GLN A 330 10.84 1.14 -25.79
C GLN A 330 11.12 2.42 -26.60
N ALA A 331 10.48 3.53 -26.24
CA ALA A 331 10.60 4.78 -26.98
C ALA A 331 11.75 5.67 -26.51
N SER A 332 12.07 5.68 -25.20
CA SER A 332 13.09 6.56 -24.61
C SER A 332 14.32 5.83 -24.10
N TYR A 333 14.26 4.50 -23.92
CA TYR A 333 15.25 3.71 -23.17
C TYR A 333 15.37 4.10 -21.69
N ASP A 334 14.44 4.90 -21.18
CA ASP A 334 14.44 5.40 -19.80
C ASP A 334 13.39 4.71 -18.92
N CYS A 335 13.73 4.57 -17.64
CA CYS A 335 12.79 4.24 -16.58
C CYS A 335 12.41 5.54 -15.86
N LEU A 336 11.17 6.00 -16.00
CA LEU A 336 10.72 7.33 -15.56
C LEU A 336 9.83 7.25 -14.31
N GLU A 337 9.64 8.39 -13.64
CA GLU A 337 8.92 8.53 -12.37
C GLU A 337 7.40 8.37 -12.51
N TYR A 338 6.82 9.12 -13.45
CA TYR A 338 5.39 9.25 -13.63
C TYR A 338 5.03 9.30 -15.11
N PHE A 339 3.73 9.17 -15.39
CA PHE A 339 3.18 9.14 -16.74
C PHE A 339 2.08 10.18 -16.91
N SER A 340 2.10 10.88 -18.04
CA SER A 340 1.10 11.90 -18.37
C SER A 340 -0.18 11.24 -18.92
N PRO A 341 -1.36 11.46 -18.30
CA PRO A 341 -2.63 10.94 -18.81
C PRO A 341 -2.98 11.45 -20.21
N THR A 342 -2.51 12.63 -20.58
CA THR A 342 -2.86 13.28 -21.84
C THR A 342 -2.05 12.73 -23.01
N THR A 343 -0.76 12.45 -22.81
CA THR A 343 0.18 12.08 -23.88
C THR A 343 0.61 10.62 -23.83
N GLY A 344 0.44 9.93 -22.71
CA GLY A 344 1.01 8.60 -22.52
C GLY A 344 2.49 8.60 -22.11
N ARG A 345 3.17 9.75 -22.22
CA ARG A 345 4.63 9.84 -22.03
C ARG A 345 5.01 9.89 -20.57
N GLY A 346 6.12 9.24 -20.26
CA GLY A 346 6.80 9.35 -18.97
C GLY A 346 7.48 10.71 -18.78
N GLY A 347 7.74 11.07 -17.52
CA GLY A 347 8.50 12.26 -17.16
C GLY A 347 9.13 12.15 -15.78
N GLY A 348 9.84 13.20 -15.38
CA GLY A 348 10.64 13.24 -14.15
C GLY A 348 12.05 12.70 -14.38
N TRP A 349 12.65 12.12 -13.35
CA TRP A 349 13.98 11.56 -13.35
C TRP A 349 14.07 10.29 -14.20
N HIS A 350 15.19 10.12 -14.91
CA HIS A 350 15.50 8.98 -15.78
C HIS A 350 16.36 7.94 -15.04
N GLN A 351 16.22 6.67 -15.41
CA GLN A 351 16.69 5.51 -14.63
C GLN A 351 16.24 5.56 -13.15
N PHE A 352 15.03 6.04 -12.94
CA PHE A 352 14.40 6.13 -11.64
C PHE A 352 14.06 4.74 -11.11
N SER A 353 14.56 4.42 -9.93
CA SER A 353 14.16 3.29 -9.08
C SER A 353 13.34 3.78 -7.88
N GLY A 354 12.81 2.88 -7.08
CA GLY A 354 11.93 3.28 -5.97
C GLY A 354 10.49 3.19 -6.41
N LEU A 355 9.85 4.31 -6.69
CA LEU A 355 8.39 4.34 -6.92
C LEU A 355 7.96 3.63 -8.21
N SER A 356 8.86 3.43 -9.18
CA SER A 356 8.64 2.64 -10.40
C SER A 356 8.82 1.12 -10.20
N SER A 357 9.45 0.69 -9.10
CA SER A 357 9.72 -0.73 -8.78
C SER A 357 8.49 -1.67 -8.74
N PRO A 358 7.25 -1.20 -8.47
CA PRO A 358 6.04 -2.02 -8.63
C PRO A 358 5.89 -2.72 -9.98
N VAL A 359 6.53 -2.23 -11.05
CA VAL A 359 6.57 -2.90 -12.37
C VAL A 359 7.06 -4.35 -12.26
N LEU A 360 8.04 -4.63 -11.40
CA LEU A 360 8.56 -5.98 -11.18
C LEU A 360 7.56 -6.89 -10.48
N ASN A 361 6.85 -6.33 -9.50
CA ASN A 361 5.80 -7.04 -8.78
C ASN A 361 4.69 -7.46 -9.74
N TRP A 362 4.22 -6.53 -10.58
CA TRP A 362 3.22 -6.83 -11.59
C TRP A 362 3.74 -7.84 -12.61
N PHE A 363 4.94 -7.66 -13.16
CA PHE A 363 5.46 -8.61 -14.13
C PHE A 363 5.55 -10.03 -13.55
N ASN A 364 6.11 -10.19 -12.35
CA ASN A 364 6.25 -11.51 -11.76
C ASN A 364 4.91 -12.13 -11.35
N ALA A 365 4.00 -11.35 -10.75
CA ALA A 365 2.70 -11.82 -10.32
C ALA A 365 1.82 -12.37 -11.45
N TYR A 366 2.09 -11.94 -12.69
CA TYR A 366 1.30 -12.31 -13.86
C TYR A 366 2.05 -13.22 -14.85
N TYR A 367 3.38 -13.23 -14.87
CA TYR A 367 4.15 -13.94 -15.92
C TYR A 367 5.27 -14.86 -15.42
N LYS A 368 5.76 -14.71 -14.18
CA LYS A 368 6.89 -15.52 -13.69
C LYS A 368 6.40 -16.81 -13.02
N ILE A 369 6.59 -17.95 -13.69
CA ILE A 369 6.29 -19.29 -13.17
C ILE A 369 6.90 -19.47 -11.76
N GLY A 370 6.15 -20.11 -10.86
CA GLY A 370 6.55 -20.31 -9.47
C GLY A 370 6.30 -19.08 -8.58
N THR A 371 5.57 -18.08 -9.08
CA THR A 371 5.19 -16.88 -8.31
C THR A 371 3.79 -17.02 -7.74
N VAL A 372 3.66 -16.64 -6.47
CA VAL A 372 2.37 -16.47 -5.78
C VAL A 372 2.26 -15.01 -5.37
N THR A 373 1.06 -14.46 -5.49
CA THR A 373 0.78 -13.08 -5.10
C THR A 373 -0.62 -12.96 -4.52
N ASN A 374 -0.74 -12.27 -3.39
CA ASN A 374 -1.99 -12.01 -2.70
C ASN A 374 -2.06 -10.55 -2.25
N GLY A 375 -3.24 -10.10 -1.81
CA GLY A 375 -3.41 -8.83 -1.10
C GLY A 375 -2.85 -8.86 0.33
N PHE A 376 -3.20 -7.88 1.15
CA PHE A 376 -2.68 -7.72 2.51
C PHE A 376 -3.47 -8.47 3.60
N GLU A 377 -4.52 -9.20 3.25
CA GLU A 377 -5.34 -9.95 4.21
C GLU A 377 -5.03 -11.44 4.28
N ILE A 378 -4.05 -11.91 3.50
CA ILE A 378 -3.62 -13.31 3.48
C ILE A 378 -2.20 -13.40 4.06
N TRP A 379 -2.06 -14.24 5.08
CA TRP A 379 -0.78 -14.63 5.67
C TRP A 379 -0.46 -16.06 5.29
N ILE A 380 0.53 -16.25 4.42
CA ILE A 380 1.02 -17.56 4.01
C ILE A 380 1.89 -18.11 5.14
N ARG A 381 1.41 -19.17 5.80
CA ARG A 381 2.13 -19.82 6.92
C ARG A 381 3.21 -20.78 6.42
N GLN A 382 2.93 -21.42 5.29
CA GLN A 382 3.82 -22.34 4.60
C GLN A 382 3.34 -22.46 3.16
N GLN A 383 4.26 -22.57 2.20
CA GLN A 383 3.92 -22.91 0.83
C GLN A 383 5.01 -23.75 0.18
N ASN A 384 4.68 -24.43 -0.90
CA ASN A 384 5.63 -25.08 -1.79
C ASN A 384 5.03 -25.25 -3.19
N PHE A 385 5.89 -25.12 -4.19
CA PHE A 385 5.69 -25.69 -5.51
C PHE A 385 6.43 -27.02 -5.58
N ASN A 386 5.98 -27.94 -6.42
CA ASN A 386 6.85 -29.01 -6.90
C ASN A 386 7.88 -28.45 -7.90
N SER A 387 8.88 -29.27 -8.28
CA SER A 387 9.96 -28.85 -9.18
C SER A 387 9.46 -28.38 -10.55
N ALA A 388 8.36 -28.93 -11.05
CA ALA A 388 7.76 -28.56 -12.33
C ALA A 388 6.84 -27.34 -12.25
N CYS A 389 6.58 -26.78 -11.07
CA CYS A 389 5.62 -25.70 -10.83
C CYS A 389 4.22 -25.97 -11.41
N ASP A 390 3.81 -27.24 -11.46
CA ASP A 390 2.45 -27.66 -11.84
C ASP A 390 1.59 -28.04 -10.63
N THR A 391 2.20 -28.14 -9.44
CA THR A 391 1.47 -28.42 -8.20
C THR A 391 1.89 -27.40 -7.16
N TYR A 392 0.90 -26.81 -6.49
CA TYR A 392 1.11 -25.83 -5.42
C TYR A 392 0.30 -26.19 -4.18
N ASN A 393 0.95 -26.11 -3.02
CA ASN A 393 0.32 -26.35 -1.73
C ASN A 393 0.66 -25.20 -0.77
N ALA A 394 -0.35 -24.68 -0.07
CA ALA A 394 -0.15 -23.65 0.95
C ALA A 394 -1.03 -23.83 2.18
N LEU A 395 -0.50 -23.47 3.34
CA LEU A 395 -1.27 -23.26 4.57
C LEU A 395 -1.50 -21.77 4.75
N LEU A 396 -2.77 -21.37 4.76
CA LEU A 396 -3.18 -19.97 4.80
C LEU A 396 -3.81 -19.64 6.15
N SER A 397 -3.62 -18.39 6.55
CA SER A 397 -4.39 -17.71 7.58
C SER A 397 -4.78 -16.33 7.08
N PHE A 398 -5.81 -15.74 7.67
CA PHE A 398 -6.39 -14.49 7.21
C PHE A 398 -6.36 -13.43 8.30
N ASP A 399 -6.38 -12.17 7.89
CA ASP A 399 -6.76 -11.08 8.79
C ASP A 399 -8.19 -11.31 9.29
N ASP A 400 -8.35 -11.41 10.61
CA ASP A 400 -9.66 -11.56 11.25
C ASP A 400 -10.24 -10.22 11.77
N ALA A 401 -9.52 -9.10 11.59
CA ALA A 401 -10.01 -7.76 11.91
C ALA A 401 -10.90 -7.20 10.79
N THR A 402 -10.82 -7.76 9.59
CA THR A 402 -11.75 -7.53 8.47
C THR A 402 -12.82 -8.61 8.47
N ALA A 403 -14.08 -8.25 8.22
CA ALA A 403 -15.16 -9.22 8.12
C ALA A 403 -14.86 -10.28 7.04
N PRO A 404 -15.26 -11.56 7.22
CA PRO A 404 -15.01 -12.59 6.23
C PRO A 404 -15.56 -12.24 4.85
N HIS A 405 -14.73 -12.34 3.81
CA HIS A 405 -15.08 -12.07 2.43
C HIS A 405 -14.13 -12.80 1.47
N GLY A 406 -14.50 -12.86 0.18
CA GLY A 406 -13.70 -13.54 -0.83
C GLY A 406 -12.45 -12.74 -1.20
N ARG A 407 -11.31 -13.42 -1.29
CA ARG A 407 -10.00 -12.82 -1.60
C ARG A 407 -9.39 -13.51 -2.81
N THR A 408 -8.68 -12.78 -3.66
CA THR A 408 -8.00 -13.35 -4.82
C THR A 408 -6.53 -13.62 -4.51
N MET A 409 -6.08 -14.84 -4.85
CA MET A 409 -4.66 -15.18 -4.98
C MET A 409 -4.32 -15.38 -6.46
N LEU A 410 -3.21 -14.81 -6.90
CA LEU A 410 -2.62 -15.05 -8.21
C LEU A 410 -1.52 -16.10 -8.07
N ILE A 411 -1.52 -17.11 -8.94
CA ILE A 411 -0.52 -18.18 -8.95
C ILE A 411 -0.09 -18.43 -10.39
N CYS A 412 1.20 -18.23 -10.66
CA CYS A 412 1.82 -18.52 -11.95
C CYS A 412 2.35 -19.96 -11.95
N MET A 413 1.61 -20.82 -12.64
CA MET A 413 1.88 -22.25 -12.86
C MET A 413 2.49 -22.48 -14.24
N THR A 414 2.96 -23.70 -14.50
CA THR A 414 3.37 -24.13 -15.83
C THR A 414 2.18 -24.09 -16.81
N PRO A 415 2.31 -23.50 -18.02
CA PRO A 415 1.15 -23.23 -18.89
C PRO A 415 0.56 -24.47 -19.59
N ASN A 416 1.20 -25.62 -19.51
CA ASN A 416 0.85 -26.81 -20.29
C ASN A 416 -0.29 -27.65 -19.72
N HIS A 417 -0.87 -27.23 -18.59
CA HIS A 417 -1.90 -27.99 -17.89
C HIS A 417 -3.16 -27.16 -17.66
N ARG A 418 -4.28 -27.87 -17.52
CA ARG A 418 -5.46 -27.33 -16.83
C ARG A 418 -5.36 -27.65 -15.34
N TYR A 419 -5.88 -26.75 -14.52
CA TYR A 419 -5.74 -26.84 -13.06
C TYR A 419 -7.09 -26.92 -12.37
N LYS A 420 -7.11 -27.62 -11.23
CA LYS A 420 -8.15 -27.49 -10.19
C LYS A 420 -7.53 -26.96 -8.91
N ALA A 421 -8.31 -26.18 -8.18
CA ALA A 421 -7.93 -25.62 -6.90
C ALA A 421 -8.95 -26.06 -5.84
N SER A 422 -8.47 -26.35 -4.63
CA SER A 422 -9.34 -26.65 -3.49
C SER A 422 -8.83 -25.99 -2.22
N PHE A 423 -9.75 -25.56 -1.35
CA PHE A 423 -9.46 -25.06 -0.03
C PHE A 423 -10.15 -25.93 1.02
N ASN A 424 -9.39 -26.57 1.90
CA ASN A 424 -9.91 -27.56 2.86
C ASN A 424 -10.79 -28.65 2.20
N GLY A 425 -10.44 -29.07 0.99
CA GLY A 425 -11.19 -30.08 0.22
C GLY A 425 -12.36 -29.52 -0.60
N GLN A 426 -12.78 -28.27 -0.37
CA GLN A 426 -13.82 -27.62 -1.18
C GLN A 426 -13.21 -27.08 -2.48
N THR A 427 -13.79 -27.42 -3.63
CA THR A 427 -13.35 -26.92 -4.94
C THR A 427 -13.56 -25.41 -5.05
N LEU A 428 -12.59 -24.70 -5.63
CA LEU A 428 -12.61 -23.26 -5.82
C LEU A 428 -12.80 -22.88 -7.29
N SER A 429 -13.35 -21.67 -7.49
CA SER A 429 -13.38 -21.03 -8.81
C SER A 429 -12.00 -20.54 -9.19
N ILE A 430 -11.61 -20.82 -10.44
CA ILE A 430 -10.38 -20.33 -11.06
C ILE A 430 -10.78 -19.45 -12.24
N HIS A 431 -10.22 -18.26 -12.31
CA HIS A 431 -10.22 -17.44 -13.52
C HIS A 431 -8.81 -17.42 -14.10
N SER A 432 -8.65 -17.80 -15.37
CA SER A 432 -7.36 -17.84 -16.05
C SER A 432 -7.40 -16.97 -17.29
N PRO A 433 -6.89 -15.72 -17.23
CA PRO A 433 -6.84 -14.84 -18.39
C PRO A 433 -6.06 -15.43 -19.57
N TYR A 434 -5.06 -16.27 -19.28
CA TYR A 434 -4.25 -17.03 -20.23
C TYR A 434 -3.62 -18.24 -19.53
N SER A 435 -3.13 -19.20 -20.32
CA SER A 435 -2.51 -20.42 -19.81
C SER A 435 -1.33 -20.12 -18.85
N GLY A 436 -1.30 -20.81 -17.72
CA GLY A 436 -0.27 -20.66 -16.69
C GLY A 436 -0.60 -19.65 -15.60
N LEU A 437 -1.51 -18.68 -15.81
CA LEU A 437 -1.95 -17.78 -14.74
C LEU A 437 -3.27 -18.24 -14.13
N LEU A 438 -3.29 -18.43 -12.81
CA LEU A 438 -4.50 -18.73 -12.05
C LEU A 438 -4.85 -17.57 -11.11
N ALA A 439 -5.98 -16.92 -11.34
CA ALA A 439 -6.62 -16.06 -10.34
C ALA A 439 -7.67 -16.87 -9.58
N ILE A 440 -7.32 -17.28 -8.36
CA ILE A 440 -8.13 -18.14 -7.51
C ILE A 440 -8.87 -17.29 -6.49
N THR A 441 -10.20 -17.37 -6.48
CA THR A 441 -11.02 -16.72 -5.45
C THR A 441 -11.20 -17.67 -4.27
N LEU A 442 -10.64 -17.31 -3.12
CA LEU A 442 -10.77 -18.05 -1.88
C LEU A 442 -12.19 -17.88 -1.28
N PRO A 443 -12.66 -18.85 -0.48
CA PRO A 443 -13.97 -18.76 0.18
C PRO A 443 -14.06 -17.53 1.09
N ALA A 444 -15.29 -17.04 1.32
CA ALA A 444 -15.57 -15.93 2.23
C ALA A 444 -15.41 -16.36 3.70
N THR A 445 -14.16 -16.56 4.14
CA THR A 445 -13.82 -17.07 5.46
C THR A 445 -12.58 -16.39 6.01
N ASN A 446 -12.47 -16.34 7.34
CA ASN A 446 -11.22 -16.02 8.04
C ASN A 446 -10.62 -17.26 8.72
N GLN A 447 -11.22 -18.45 8.50
CA GLN A 447 -10.71 -19.70 9.05
C GLN A 447 -9.44 -20.11 8.32
N LYS A 448 -8.45 -20.57 9.10
CA LYS A 448 -7.21 -21.12 8.56
C LYS A 448 -7.50 -22.35 7.71
N GLY A 449 -6.69 -22.60 6.69
CA GLY A 449 -6.90 -23.77 5.85
C GLY A 449 -5.78 -24.03 4.87
N ARG A 450 -5.96 -25.09 4.09
CA ARG A 450 -5.00 -25.56 3.10
C ARG A 450 -5.54 -25.31 1.71
N LEU A 451 -4.78 -24.55 0.91
CA LEU A 451 -4.98 -24.41 -0.52
C LEU A 451 -4.13 -25.47 -1.25
N ILE A 452 -4.75 -26.20 -2.17
CA ILE A 452 -4.09 -27.16 -3.05
C ILE A 452 -4.47 -26.82 -4.48
N VAL A 453 -3.48 -26.67 -5.36
CA VAL A 453 -3.62 -26.54 -6.81
C VAL A 453 -2.87 -27.67 -7.47
N GLN A 454 -3.51 -28.36 -8.42
CA GLN A 454 -2.93 -29.52 -9.10
C GLN A 454 -3.51 -29.67 -10.51
N PRO A 455 -2.82 -30.36 -11.43
CA PRO A 455 -3.31 -30.62 -12.77
C PRO A 455 -4.61 -31.45 -12.76
N VAL A 456 -5.38 -31.37 -13.84
CA VAL A 456 -6.57 -32.22 -14.07
C VAL A 456 -6.44 -33.13 -15.29
N ASP A 457 -5.33 -33.04 -16.01
CA ASP A 457 -5.03 -33.80 -17.22
C ASP A 457 -4.09 -34.98 -16.97
#